data_AF-A0A411HMV1-F1
#
_entry.id   AF-A0A411HMV1-F1
#
_cell.length_a   1.000
_cell.length_b   1.000
_cell.length_c   1.000
_cell.angle_alpha   90.00
_cell.angle_beta   90.00
_cell.angle_gamma   90.00
#
_symmetry.space_group_name_H-M   'P 1'
#
loop_
_entity.id
_entity.type
_entity.pdbx_description
1 polymer ?
#
loop_
_entity_poly.entity_id
_entity_poly.type
_entity_poly.pdbx_seq_one_letter_code
_entity_poly.pdbx_strand_id
1 'polypeptide(L)'
;MNTRVASLATLVLTCICGFFALLAVLQLFGLGTGYGWAGDSSDAGAAANATAAIDREPFKLPNENTFSDVQKRPPFNEDRKPTQFADPTPDKPALPPVALNITLNGVILTPDVHLVMLTDKAKNTPVMIKEGMPLPGDQGGWTLMTIKPRSAIFNDGSSDVEVELSSAPSPPPSKTPPTAKAAPGTDPKAAAPAVATVPNAYVPPGTPPPGRTPTGEAKVDDLQHRIEERRKQMRDEAAKQAQQKGSQ
;
A
#
# COMPACT_ATOMS: atom_id res chain seq x y z
N MET A 1 -35.01 -77.02 29.43
CA MET A 1 -33.91 -76.09 29.14
C MET A 1 -32.61 -76.88 29.15
N ASN A 2 -31.90 -76.98 28.02
CA ASN A 2 -30.70 -77.82 27.93
C ASN A 2 -29.54 -77.16 28.68
N THR A 3 -29.10 -77.74 29.78
CA THR A 3 -27.98 -77.25 30.61
C THR A 3 -26.67 -77.11 29.85
N ARG A 4 -26.46 -77.97 28.83
CA ARG A 4 -25.33 -77.86 27.89
C ARG A 4 -25.40 -76.60 27.02
N VAL A 5 -26.60 -76.20 26.59
CA VAL A 5 -26.81 -74.98 25.80
C VAL A 5 -26.61 -73.75 26.69
N ALA A 6 -27.07 -73.79 27.93
CA ALA A 6 -26.82 -72.71 28.90
C ALA A 6 -25.32 -72.55 29.22
N SER A 7 -24.60 -73.64 29.44
CA SER A 7 -23.15 -73.61 29.70
C SER A 7 -22.35 -73.12 28.49
N LEU A 8 -22.70 -73.55 27.28
CA LEU A 8 -22.11 -73.04 26.04
C LEU A 8 -22.39 -71.55 25.87
N ALA A 9 -23.62 -71.10 26.14
CA ALA A 9 -23.97 -69.68 26.06
C ALA A 9 -23.18 -68.83 27.07
N THR A 10 -22.99 -69.31 28.31
CA THR A 10 -22.16 -68.60 29.31
C THR A 10 -20.68 -68.53 28.91
N LEU A 11 -20.14 -69.60 28.31
CA LEU A 11 -18.74 -69.63 27.86
C LEU A 11 -18.53 -68.66 26.69
N VAL A 12 -19.44 -68.67 25.71
CA VAL A 12 -19.44 -67.73 24.58
C VAL A 12 -19.54 -66.29 25.07
N LEU A 13 -20.45 -66.00 26.00
CA LEU A 13 -20.61 -64.66 26.56
C LEU A 13 -19.36 -64.20 27.33
N THR A 14 -18.72 -65.10 28.07
CA THR A 14 -17.48 -64.81 28.80
C THR A 14 -16.32 -64.52 27.85
N CYS A 15 -16.18 -65.28 26.76
CA CYS A 15 -15.19 -65.00 25.72
C CYS A 15 -15.41 -63.64 25.05
N ILE A 16 -16.66 -63.32 24.71
CA ILE A 16 -17.01 -62.01 24.11
C ILE A 16 -16.70 -60.88 25.08
N CYS A 17 -17.09 -61.01 26.35
CA CYS A 17 -16.82 -60.02 27.37
C CYS A 17 -15.32 -59.81 27.59
N GLY A 18 -14.53 -60.90 27.63
CA GLY A 18 -13.07 -60.83 27.74
C GLY A 18 -12.43 -60.15 26.53
N PHE A 19 -12.94 -60.41 25.32
CA PHE A 19 -12.47 -59.76 24.11
C PHE A 19 -12.72 -58.24 24.12
N PHE A 20 -13.91 -57.80 24.54
CA PHE A 20 -14.20 -56.36 24.69
C PHE A 20 -13.35 -55.70 25.79
N ALA A 21 -13.11 -56.39 26.90
CA ALA A 21 -12.22 -55.88 27.95
C ALA A 21 -10.78 -55.71 27.45
N LEU A 22 -10.27 -56.68 26.67
CA LEU A 22 -8.96 -56.58 26.03
C LEU A 22 -8.90 -55.39 25.07
N LEU A 23 -9.91 -55.20 24.22
CA LEU A 23 -9.99 -54.05 23.31
C LEU A 23 -10.03 -52.72 24.08
N ALA A 24 -10.75 -52.64 25.19
CA ALA A 24 -10.79 -51.44 26.03
C ALA A 24 -9.41 -51.12 26.64
N VAL A 25 -8.65 -52.14 27.08
CA VAL A 25 -7.26 -51.96 27.52
C VAL A 25 -6.38 -51.47 26.37
N LEU A 26 -6.47 -52.08 25.19
CA LEU A 26 -5.72 -51.64 24.02
C LEU A 26 -6.03 -50.19 23.63
N GLN A 27 -7.30 -49.76 23.73
CA GLN A 27 -7.72 -48.38 23.51
C GLN A 27 -7.13 -47.41 24.55
N LEU A 28 -7.06 -47.80 25.83
CA LEU A 28 -6.37 -47.02 26.87
C LEU A 28 -4.86 -46.87 26.60
N PHE A 29 -4.24 -47.87 25.98
CA PHE A 29 -2.85 -47.80 25.50
C PHE A 29 -2.69 -47.02 24.18
N GLY A 30 -3.75 -46.37 23.70
CA GLY A 30 -3.70 -45.47 22.56
C GLY A 30 -4.01 -46.13 21.22
N LEU A 31 -4.36 -47.42 21.18
CA LEU A 31 -4.75 -48.11 19.95
C LEU A 31 -6.09 -47.53 19.44
N GLY A 32 -6.04 -46.71 18.39
CA GLY A 32 -7.22 -46.04 17.80
C GLY A 32 -7.31 -44.53 18.04
N THR A 33 -6.35 -43.92 18.73
CA THR A 33 -6.30 -42.46 18.98
C THR A 33 -5.77 -41.63 17.79
N GLY A 34 -5.47 -42.27 16.65
CA GLY A 34 -4.81 -41.66 15.50
C GLY A 34 -5.71 -41.09 14.40
N TYR A 35 -7.02 -40.95 14.60
CA TYR A 35 -7.87 -40.27 13.62
C TYR A 35 -7.96 -38.78 13.92
N GLY A 36 -7.15 -38.00 13.21
CA GLY A 36 -7.31 -36.56 13.08
C GLY A 36 -8.15 -36.24 11.85
N TRP A 37 -9.01 -35.22 11.97
CA TRP A 37 -9.64 -34.62 10.81
C TRP A 37 -8.54 -34.02 9.94
N ALA A 38 -8.56 -34.22 8.62
CA ALA A 38 -7.63 -33.55 7.71
C ALA A 38 -7.86 -32.03 7.80
N GLY A 39 -7.09 -31.38 8.67
CA GLY A 39 -7.29 -29.98 9.07
C GLY A 39 -6.98 -29.70 10.55
N ASP A 40 -6.93 -30.74 11.39
CA ASP A 40 -6.52 -30.66 12.81
C ASP A 40 -5.39 -31.65 13.12
N SER A 41 -4.54 -31.90 12.12
CA SER A 41 -3.22 -32.47 12.33
C SER A 41 -2.35 -31.45 13.05
N SER A 42 -2.66 -31.16 14.32
CA SER A 42 -1.59 -30.91 15.27
C SER A 42 -0.81 -32.22 15.30
N ASP A 43 0.26 -32.28 14.51
CA ASP A 43 1.32 -33.25 14.68
C ASP A 43 1.58 -33.45 16.20
N ALA A 44 1.02 -34.51 16.79
CA ALA A 44 1.18 -34.85 18.21
C ALA A 44 2.56 -35.51 18.45
N GLY A 45 3.58 -34.93 17.82
CA GLY A 45 4.98 -35.33 17.82
C GLY A 45 5.87 -34.40 16.96
N ALA A 46 5.29 -33.60 16.06
CA ALA A 46 6.00 -32.62 15.21
C ALA A 46 5.33 -31.22 15.10
N ALA A 47 4.24 -30.98 15.85
CA ALA A 47 3.65 -29.67 16.13
C ALA A 47 3.75 -29.47 17.63
N ALA A 48 4.96 -29.72 18.15
CA ALA A 48 5.45 -28.91 19.22
C ALA A 48 5.42 -27.45 18.71
N ASN A 49 4.34 -26.75 19.01
CA ASN A 49 4.33 -25.31 19.16
C ASN A 49 4.75 -24.52 17.91
N ALA A 50 3.82 -24.37 16.96
CA ALA A 50 3.80 -23.18 16.10
C ALA A 50 3.29 -21.93 16.85
N THR A 51 3.26 -21.93 18.19
CA THR A 51 3.50 -20.70 18.93
C THR A 51 4.95 -20.33 18.65
N ALA A 52 5.18 -19.39 17.73
CA ALA A 52 6.47 -18.75 17.51
C ALA A 52 7.18 -18.66 18.86
N ALA A 53 8.37 -19.28 18.97
CA ALA A 53 9.11 -19.49 20.21
C ALA A 53 8.88 -18.32 21.17
N ILE A 54 7.89 -18.49 22.07
CA ILE A 54 7.46 -17.39 22.93
C ILE A 54 8.62 -17.23 23.89
N ASP A 55 9.27 -16.09 23.80
CA ASP A 55 10.31 -15.74 24.75
C ASP A 55 9.66 -15.72 26.14
N ARG A 56 10.01 -16.71 26.95
CA ARG A 56 9.54 -16.89 28.33
C ARG A 56 10.50 -16.24 29.32
N GLU A 57 11.48 -15.47 28.85
CA GLU A 57 12.30 -14.70 29.77
C GLU A 57 11.43 -13.73 30.59
N PRO A 58 11.65 -13.66 31.91
CA PRO A 58 10.92 -12.72 32.76
C PRO A 58 11.26 -11.30 32.32
N PHE A 59 10.28 -10.58 31.80
CA PHE A 59 10.42 -9.18 31.42
C PHE A 59 10.92 -8.36 32.62
N LYS A 60 12.12 -7.79 32.51
CA LYS A 60 12.68 -6.88 33.51
C LYS A 60 12.29 -5.46 33.15
N LEU A 61 11.55 -4.80 34.05
CA LEU A 61 11.21 -3.40 33.86
C LEU A 61 12.51 -2.57 33.76
N PRO A 62 12.64 -1.72 32.72
CA PRO A 62 13.72 -0.75 32.63
C PRO A 62 13.68 0.24 33.82
N ASN A 63 14.83 0.86 34.12
CA ASN A 63 14.93 1.89 35.16
C ASN A 63 13.96 3.06 34.86
N GLU A 64 13.33 3.63 35.90
CA GLU A 64 12.38 4.75 35.81
C GLU A 64 12.89 5.94 34.98
N ASN A 65 14.21 6.21 34.98
CA ASN A 65 14.83 7.27 34.18
C ASN A 65 14.58 7.12 32.67
N THR A 66 14.36 5.89 32.19
CA THR A 66 14.02 5.61 30.78
C THR A 66 12.63 6.15 30.39
N PHE A 67 11.77 6.43 31.36
CA PHE A 67 10.41 6.96 31.15
C PHE A 67 10.31 8.47 31.42
N SER A 68 11.43 9.17 31.66
CA SER A 68 11.43 10.61 31.97
C SER A 68 10.81 11.47 30.87
N ASP A 69 10.93 11.07 29.61
CA ASP A 69 10.33 11.79 28.48
C ASP A 69 8.81 11.64 28.43
N VAL A 70 8.28 10.48 28.84
CA VAL A 70 6.83 10.25 28.96
C VAL A 70 6.25 11.09 30.11
N GLN A 71 7.00 11.28 31.19
CA GLN A 71 6.58 12.17 32.28
C GLN A 71 6.60 13.65 31.86
N LYS A 72 7.62 14.09 31.12
CA LYS A 72 7.72 15.47 30.62
C LYS A 72 6.65 15.80 29.57
N ARG A 73 6.22 14.80 28.80
CA ARG A 73 5.22 14.93 27.73
C ARG A 73 4.19 13.82 27.85
N PRO A 74 3.22 13.95 28.78
CA PRO A 74 2.15 12.99 28.91
C PRO A 74 1.46 12.80 27.55
N PRO A 75 1.30 11.56 27.06
CA PRO A 75 0.64 11.31 25.77
C PRO A 75 -0.86 11.62 25.83
N PHE A 76 -1.42 11.79 27.03
CA PHE A 76 -2.81 12.10 27.26
C PHE A 76 -2.92 13.36 28.11
N ASN A 77 -3.82 14.25 27.70
CA ASN A 77 -4.27 15.34 28.57
C ASN A 77 -5.12 14.74 29.71
N GLU A 78 -5.04 15.32 30.90
CA GLU A 78 -5.90 14.95 32.05
C GLU A 78 -7.39 14.98 31.67
N ASP A 79 -7.79 15.99 30.91
CA ASP A 79 -9.17 16.17 30.46
C ASP A 79 -9.58 15.21 29.33
N ARG A 80 -8.65 14.40 28.80
CA ARG A 80 -8.84 13.48 27.66
C ARG A 80 -9.51 14.11 26.43
N LYS A 81 -9.42 15.43 26.30
CA LYS A 81 -9.94 16.20 25.18
C LYS A 81 -8.81 16.50 24.19
N PRO A 82 -9.11 16.59 22.88
CA PRO A 82 -8.13 17.05 21.90
C PRO A 82 -7.58 18.42 22.31
N THR A 83 -6.26 18.58 22.35
CA THR A 83 -5.64 19.90 22.54
C THR A 83 -6.00 20.76 21.33
N GLN A 84 -6.60 21.92 21.56
CA GLN A 84 -6.77 22.91 20.49
C GLN A 84 -5.37 23.36 20.06
N PHE A 85 -5.07 23.25 18.77
CA PHE A 85 -3.84 23.83 18.23
C PHE A 85 -3.92 25.33 18.44
N ALA A 86 -3.07 25.88 19.31
CA ALA A 86 -2.92 27.31 19.42
C ALA A 86 -2.35 27.82 18.09
N ASP A 87 -3.07 28.74 17.45
CA ASP A 87 -2.55 29.47 16.29
C ASP A 87 -1.20 30.10 16.70
N PRO A 88 -0.14 29.96 15.90
CA PRO A 88 1.14 30.52 16.27
C PRO A 88 1.01 32.03 16.35
N THR A 89 1.46 32.57 17.49
CA THR A 89 1.56 34.00 17.75
C THR A 89 2.21 34.70 16.55
N PRO A 90 1.58 35.75 15.98
CA PRO A 90 2.04 36.41 14.76
C PRO A 90 3.29 37.30 14.94
N ASP A 91 3.97 37.24 16.09
CA ASP A 91 5.10 38.11 16.43
C ASP A 91 6.45 37.56 15.95
N LYS A 92 6.50 36.95 14.75
CA LYS A 92 7.78 36.65 14.11
C LYS A 92 8.12 37.79 13.13
N PRO A 93 9.24 38.52 13.34
CA PRO A 93 9.66 39.59 12.43
C PRO A 93 9.74 39.07 10.99
N ALA A 94 9.22 39.85 10.04
CA ALA A 94 9.31 39.55 8.62
C ALA A 94 10.78 39.34 8.23
N LEU A 95 11.10 38.11 7.79
CA LEU A 95 12.43 37.78 7.30
C LEU A 95 12.71 38.54 5.99
N PRO A 96 13.98 38.83 5.67
CA PRO A 96 14.35 39.55 4.45
C PRO A 96 13.85 38.81 3.20
N PRO A 97 13.56 39.54 2.10
CA PRO A 97 13.04 38.95 0.85
C PRO A 97 14.09 38.00 0.24
N VAL A 98 13.88 36.71 0.45
CA VAL A 98 14.65 35.61 -0.16
C VAL A 98 13.86 35.09 -1.34
N ALA A 99 14.50 34.86 -2.49
CA ALA A 99 13.83 34.26 -3.65
C ALA A 99 13.23 32.88 -3.29
N LEU A 100 11.94 32.69 -3.59
CA LEU A 100 11.19 31.48 -3.27
C LEU A 100 11.81 30.26 -3.96
N ASN A 101 12.32 29.30 -3.18
CA ASN A 101 12.97 28.09 -3.70
C ASN A 101 12.35 26.84 -3.06
N ILE A 102 11.16 26.49 -3.52
CA ILE A 102 10.37 25.36 -3.01
C ILE A 102 9.88 24.46 -4.14
N THR A 103 9.55 23.22 -3.80
CA THR A 103 8.85 22.28 -4.68
C THR A 103 7.52 21.95 -4.06
N LEU A 104 6.42 22.13 -4.80
CA LEU A 104 5.10 21.71 -4.34
C LEU A 104 4.94 20.21 -4.59
N ASN A 105 4.82 19.42 -3.53
CA ASN A 105 4.74 17.96 -3.60
C ASN A 105 3.31 17.44 -3.50
N GLY A 106 2.45 18.17 -2.80
CA GLY A 106 1.07 17.74 -2.56
C GLY A 106 0.18 18.88 -2.07
N VAL A 107 -1.11 18.76 -2.35
CA VAL A 107 -2.14 19.69 -1.90
C VAL A 107 -3.27 18.90 -1.26
N ILE A 108 -3.73 19.32 -0.08
CA ILE A 108 -4.87 18.76 0.63
C ILE A 108 -5.93 19.84 0.71
N LEU A 109 -7.06 19.62 0.01
CA LEU A 109 -8.24 20.48 0.10
C LEU A 109 -9.37 19.69 0.75
N THR A 110 -9.65 19.98 2.02
CA THR A 110 -10.80 19.45 2.78
C THR A 110 -11.68 20.64 3.19
N PRO A 111 -13.01 20.51 3.33
CA PRO A 111 -13.88 21.64 3.67
C PRO A 111 -13.44 22.44 4.91
N ASP A 112 -12.85 21.76 5.89
CA ASP A 112 -12.43 22.38 7.14
C ASP A 112 -10.95 22.83 7.13
N VAL A 113 -10.12 22.25 6.27
CA VAL A 113 -8.67 22.50 6.26
C VAL A 113 -8.08 22.42 4.86
N HIS A 114 -7.35 23.48 4.49
CA HIS A 114 -6.52 23.51 3.29
C HIS A 114 -5.04 23.53 3.67
N LEU A 115 -4.29 22.52 3.23
CA LEU A 115 -2.86 22.37 3.50
C LEU A 115 -2.07 22.11 2.23
N VAL A 116 -0.79 22.47 2.28
CA VAL A 116 0.17 22.26 1.21
C VAL A 116 1.38 21.53 1.77
N MET A 117 1.82 20.49 1.06
CA MET A 117 3.06 19.76 1.32
C MET A 117 4.13 20.27 0.37
N LEU A 118 5.20 20.83 0.92
CA LEU A 118 6.27 21.46 0.17
C LEU A 118 7.61 20.85 0.58
N THR A 119 8.56 20.80 -0.34
CA THR A 119 9.96 20.58 -0.02
C THR A 119 10.72 21.89 -0.23
N ASP A 120 11.32 22.40 0.84
CA ASP A 120 12.27 23.51 0.74
C ASP A 120 13.53 23.00 0.02
N LYS A 121 13.86 23.54 -1.16
CA LYS A 121 15.05 23.12 -1.91
C LYS A 121 16.35 23.58 -1.26
N ALA A 122 16.34 24.60 -0.40
CA ALA A 122 17.52 25.06 0.33
C ALA A 122 17.91 24.07 1.44
N LYS A 123 16.92 23.49 2.14
CA LYS A 123 17.16 22.57 3.28
C LYS A 123 16.81 21.11 2.96
N ASN A 124 16.30 20.83 1.76
CA ASN A 124 15.76 19.53 1.33
C ASN A 124 14.85 18.89 2.38
N THR A 125 14.08 19.72 3.09
CA THR A 125 13.25 19.31 4.23
C THR A 125 11.78 19.39 3.82
N PRO A 126 10.98 18.34 4.07
CA PRO A 126 9.55 18.39 3.85
C PRO A 126 8.87 19.26 4.91
N VAL A 127 7.98 20.13 4.48
CA VAL A 127 7.24 21.07 5.31
C VAL A 127 5.75 20.97 4.95
N MET A 128 4.88 21.05 5.96
CA MET A 128 3.44 21.21 5.78
C MET A 128 3.01 22.58 6.29
N ILE A 129 2.19 23.27 5.51
CA ILE A 129 1.73 24.64 5.80
C ILE A 129 0.24 24.74 5.49
N LYS A 130 -0.50 25.43 6.37
CA LYS A 130 -1.92 25.75 6.19
C LYS A 130 -2.08 27.07 5.44
N GLU A 131 -3.17 27.23 4.71
CA GLU A 131 -3.56 28.53 4.14
C GLU A 131 -3.54 29.64 5.20
N GLY A 132 -2.99 30.81 4.84
CA GLY A 132 -2.82 31.98 5.71
C GLY A 132 -1.53 31.99 6.54
N MET A 133 -0.74 30.91 6.51
CA MET A 133 0.44 30.78 7.37
C MET A 133 1.75 31.15 6.66
N PRO A 134 2.70 31.79 7.36
CA PRO A 134 4.04 32.01 6.83
C PRO A 134 4.82 30.70 6.72
N LEU A 135 5.75 30.64 5.78
CA LEU A 135 6.71 29.56 5.64
C LEU A 135 7.59 29.47 6.91
N PRO A 136 7.87 28.27 7.42
CA PRO A 136 8.86 28.12 8.48
C PRO A 136 10.28 28.24 7.92
N GLY A 137 11.23 28.61 8.79
CA GLY A 137 12.64 28.68 8.44
C GLY A 137 13.05 30.00 7.78
N ASP A 138 14.01 29.91 6.85
CA ASP A 138 14.72 31.06 6.26
C ASP A 138 13.91 31.73 5.15
N GLN A 139 12.88 31.04 4.64
CA GLN A 139 11.91 31.55 3.67
C GLN A 139 10.64 32.10 4.34
N GLY A 140 10.69 32.40 5.65
CA GLY A 140 9.52 32.85 6.41
C GLY A 140 8.99 34.24 6.11
N GLY A 141 9.53 34.92 5.09
CA GLY A 141 8.90 36.09 4.48
C GLY A 141 7.74 35.73 3.53
N TRP A 142 7.65 34.48 3.07
CA TRP A 142 6.57 34.03 2.19
C TRP A 142 5.38 33.51 2.99
N THR A 143 4.18 33.99 2.66
CA THR A 143 2.91 33.55 3.23
C THR A 143 2.10 32.80 2.20
N LEU A 144 1.46 31.70 2.61
CA LEU A 144 0.60 30.93 1.73
C LEU A 144 -0.77 31.58 1.66
N MET A 145 -1.13 32.19 0.53
CA MET A 145 -2.32 33.03 0.41
C MET A 145 -3.55 32.26 -0.06
N THR A 146 -3.39 31.42 -1.08
CA THR A 146 -4.51 30.65 -1.67
C THR A 146 -4.02 29.32 -2.21
N ILE A 147 -4.83 28.28 -2.00
CA ILE A 147 -4.55 26.92 -2.43
C ILE A 147 -5.52 26.51 -3.55
N LYS A 148 -5.00 26.14 -4.73
CA LYS A 148 -5.76 25.55 -5.85
C LYS A 148 -5.51 24.03 -5.90
N PRO A 149 -6.36 23.26 -6.61
CA PRO A 149 -6.19 21.81 -6.71
C PRO A 149 -4.85 21.33 -7.27
N ARG A 150 -4.15 22.16 -8.05
CA ARG A 150 -2.87 21.82 -8.71
C ARG A 150 -1.77 22.87 -8.52
N SER A 151 -2.03 23.93 -7.77
CA SER A 151 -1.07 25.01 -7.54
C SER A 151 -1.33 25.72 -6.22
N ALA A 152 -0.34 26.45 -5.72
CA ALA A 152 -0.44 27.26 -4.52
C ALA A 152 0.15 28.65 -4.77
N ILE A 153 -0.52 29.70 -4.28
CA ILE A 153 -0.09 31.10 -4.43
C ILE A 153 0.59 31.53 -3.14
N PHE A 154 1.83 31.96 -3.25
CA PHE A 154 2.62 32.52 -2.15
C PHE A 154 2.80 34.02 -2.33
N ASN A 155 2.70 34.78 -1.25
CA ASN A 155 2.87 36.22 -1.23
C ASN A 155 3.97 36.60 -0.23
N ASP A 156 4.92 37.44 -0.64
CA ASP A 156 5.99 37.98 0.22
C ASP A 156 5.72 39.42 0.72
N GLY A 157 4.49 39.89 0.59
CA GLY A 157 4.07 41.28 0.83
C GLY A 157 4.25 42.21 -0.37
N SER A 158 5.00 41.81 -1.40
CA SER A 158 5.28 42.63 -2.59
C SER A 158 4.93 41.94 -3.92
N SER A 159 5.04 40.62 -3.96
CA SER A 159 4.96 39.81 -5.17
C SER A 159 4.20 38.52 -4.90
N ASP A 160 3.32 38.15 -5.84
CA ASP A 160 2.60 36.87 -5.83
C ASP A 160 3.33 35.87 -6.75
N VAL A 161 3.64 34.70 -6.22
CA VAL A 161 4.27 33.60 -6.96
C VAL A 161 3.38 32.37 -6.89
N GLU A 162 2.91 31.92 -8.06
CA GLU A 162 2.15 30.67 -8.21
C GLU A 162 3.12 29.50 -8.44
N VAL A 163 3.06 28.49 -7.58
CA VAL A 163 3.88 27.27 -7.67
C VAL A 163 2.99 26.10 -8.02
N GLU A 164 3.32 25.39 -9.10
CA GLU A 164 2.58 24.21 -9.58
C GLU A 164 3.04 22.91 -8.92
N LEU A 165 2.10 21.97 -8.77
CA LEU A 165 2.33 20.66 -8.22
C LEU A 165 3.31 19.87 -9.09
N SER A 166 4.44 19.46 -8.51
CA SER A 166 5.41 18.60 -9.16
C SER A 166 4.88 17.17 -9.19
N SER A 167 4.27 16.79 -10.31
CA SER A 167 3.92 15.40 -10.57
C SER A 167 5.19 14.61 -10.91
N ALA A 168 5.68 13.81 -9.96
CA ALA A 168 6.57 12.72 -10.32
C ALA A 168 5.83 11.81 -11.33
N PRO A 169 6.49 11.33 -12.39
CA PRO A 169 5.87 10.36 -13.28
C PRO A 169 5.47 9.15 -12.44
N SER A 170 4.18 8.79 -12.46
CA SER A 170 3.73 7.54 -11.87
C SER A 170 4.57 6.42 -12.48
N PRO A 171 5.18 5.53 -11.67
CA PRO A 171 5.71 4.29 -12.20
C PRO A 171 4.61 3.63 -13.04
N PRO A 172 4.93 3.05 -14.22
CA PRO A 172 3.94 2.29 -14.97
C PRO A 172 3.34 1.23 -14.03
N PRO A 173 2.02 0.95 -14.09
CA PRO A 173 1.43 -0.06 -13.27
C PRO A 173 2.20 -1.36 -13.49
N SER A 174 2.91 -1.80 -12.46
CA SER A 174 3.62 -3.06 -12.45
C SER A 174 2.60 -4.14 -12.82
N LYS A 175 2.68 -4.69 -14.05
CA LYS A 175 1.88 -5.85 -14.47
C LYS A 175 2.29 -7.13 -13.75
N THR A 176 3.12 -7.02 -12.74
CA THR A 176 3.53 -8.09 -11.86
C THR A 176 2.77 -7.90 -10.55
N PRO A 177 1.80 -8.79 -10.25
CA PRO A 177 1.34 -8.97 -8.87
C PRO A 177 2.58 -9.12 -7.98
N PRO A 178 2.57 -8.62 -6.73
CA PRO A 178 3.63 -8.94 -5.79
C PRO A 178 3.69 -10.48 -5.70
N THR A 179 4.76 -11.05 -6.25
CA THR A 179 5.08 -12.47 -6.12
C THR A 179 5.47 -12.69 -4.67
N ALA A 180 4.45 -12.90 -3.83
CA ALA A 180 4.62 -13.69 -2.64
C ALA A 180 5.23 -15.01 -3.09
N LYS A 181 6.46 -15.27 -2.62
CA LYS A 181 7.15 -16.54 -2.84
C LYS A 181 6.37 -17.61 -2.06
N ALA A 182 5.32 -18.16 -2.68
CA ALA A 182 4.55 -19.26 -2.14
C ALA A 182 5.26 -20.58 -2.47
N ALA A 183 5.60 -21.31 -1.42
CA ALA A 183 5.88 -22.73 -1.46
C ALA A 183 4.61 -23.52 -1.91
N PRO A 184 4.74 -24.76 -2.38
CA PRO A 184 3.79 -25.38 -3.30
C PRO A 184 2.58 -26.05 -2.64
N GLY A 185 1.46 -26.00 -3.39
CA GLY A 185 0.22 -26.80 -3.23
C GLY A 185 -0.93 -26.01 -2.63
N THR A 186 -2.20 -26.11 -3.03
CA THR A 186 -2.95 -26.91 -4.02
C THR A 186 -4.35 -26.27 -4.12
N ASP A 187 -5.08 -26.49 -5.23
CA ASP A 187 -6.45 -26.01 -5.50
C ASP A 187 -7.48 -26.37 -4.40
N PRO A 188 -8.70 -25.76 -4.36
CA PRO A 188 -9.79 -26.22 -5.24
C PRO A 188 -10.80 -25.15 -5.72
N LYS A 189 -11.22 -25.37 -6.97
CA LYS A 189 -12.39 -24.81 -7.65
C LYS A 189 -13.60 -25.75 -7.49
N ALA A 190 -14.74 -25.23 -7.04
CA ALA A 190 -16.12 -25.67 -7.36
C ALA A 190 -17.10 -24.80 -6.55
N ALA A 191 -18.30 -24.39 -6.97
CA ALA A 191 -19.03 -24.32 -8.22
C ALA A 191 -20.23 -23.36 -7.94
N ALA A 192 -20.63 -22.57 -8.93
CA ALA A 192 -21.75 -21.63 -8.82
C ALA A 192 -23.13 -22.29 -9.03
N PRO A 193 -24.24 -21.63 -8.67
CA PRO A 193 -25.47 -21.71 -9.43
C PRO A 193 -25.70 -20.40 -10.22
N ALA A 194 -25.91 -20.55 -11.51
CA ALA A 194 -26.39 -19.50 -12.41
C ALA A 194 -27.92 -19.43 -12.37
N VAL A 195 -28.48 -18.23 -12.31
CA VAL A 195 -29.84 -17.94 -12.80
C VAL A 195 -29.77 -16.72 -13.69
N ALA A 196 -30.20 -16.90 -14.93
CA ALA A 196 -30.30 -15.89 -15.97
C ALA A 196 -31.75 -15.41 -16.11
N THR A 197 -31.98 -14.11 -16.35
CA THR A 197 -33.14 -13.57 -17.12
C THR A 197 -32.82 -12.11 -17.55
N VAL A 198 -32.26 -11.80 -18.74
CA VAL A 198 -32.84 -11.32 -20.05
C VAL A 198 -33.92 -10.20 -20.00
N PRO A 199 -34.22 -9.40 -21.07
CA PRO A 199 -33.66 -9.36 -22.45
C PRO A 199 -33.58 -7.98 -23.22
N ASN A 200 -32.85 -8.07 -24.36
CA ASN A 200 -33.08 -7.51 -25.71
C ASN A 200 -33.05 -6.00 -26.03
N ALA A 201 -32.18 -5.67 -27.00
CA ALA A 201 -32.65 -5.26 -28.33
C ALA A 201 -31.72 -5.85 -29.43
N TYR A 202 -32.33 -6.57 -30.37
CA TYR A 202 -31.75 -7.16 -31.59
C TYR A 202 -32.11 -6.29 -32.79
N VAL A 203 -31.18 -5.99 -33.72
CA VAL A 203 -31.33 -6.03 -35.21
C VAL A 203 -29.94 -5.78 -35.90
N PRO A 204 -29.70 -6.01 -37.21
CA PRO A 204 -29.57 -7.24 -38.04
C PRO A 204 -28.15 -7.39 -38.70
N PRO A 205 -27.88 -8.47 -39.47
CA PRO A 205 -26.55 -8.73 -40.04
C PRO A 205 -26.33 -8.04 -41.39
N GLY A 206 -25.18 -7.37 -41.55
CA GLY A 206 -24.68 -6.91 -42.84
C GLY A 206 -24.30 -5.43 -42.90
N THR A 207 -23.20 -5.05 -42.27
CA THR A 207 -22.37 -3.89 -42.68
C THR A 207 -20.95 -4.08 -42.12
N PRO A 208 -19.89 -4.01 -42.95
CA PRO A 208 -18.51 -4.18 -42.49
C PRO A 208 -18.07 -2.99 -41.62
N PRO A 209 -17.31 -3.22 -40.54
CA PRO A 209 -16.81 -2.13 -39.70
C PRO A 209 -15.76 -1.30 -40.45
N PRO A 210 -15.90 0.05 -40.49
CA PRO A 210 -14.87 0.93 -41.01
C PRO A 210 -13.73 1.10 -40.01
N GLY A 211 -12.49 1.02 -40.51
CA GLY A 211 -11.32 1.60 -39.86
C GLY A 211 -10.52 0.66 -38.96
N ARG A 212 -9.91 -0.37 -39.53
CA ARG A 212 -8.69 -0.97 -38.96
C ARG A 212 -7.66 0.15 -38.79
N THR A 213 -7.14 0.34 -37.58
CA THR A 213 -5.92 1.10 -37.33
C THR A 213 -4.84 0.61 -38.31
N PRO A 214 -4.18 1.50 -39.09
CA PRO A 214 -3.10 1.05 -39.95
C PRO A 214 -2.01 0.45 -39.05
N THR A 215 -1.62 -0.76 -39.43
CA THR A 215 -0.56 -1.61 -38.89
C THR A 215 0.64 -0.78 -38.45
N GLY A 216 1.25 -1.12 -37.31
CA GLY A 216 2.35 -0.36 -36.69
C GLY A 216 3.50 0.00 -37.63
N GLU A 217 3.68 -0.72 -38.72
CA GLU A 217 4.66 -0.46 -39.79
C GLU A 217 4.44 0.91 -40.46
N ALA A 218 3.20 1.29 -40.78
CA ALA A 218 2.91 2.58 -41.42
C ALA A 218 3.20 3.78 -40.50
N LYS A 219 3.14 3.58 -39.16
CA LYS A 219 3.52 4.61 -38.19
C LYS A 219 5.04 4.73 -38.02
N VAL A 220 5.79 3.67 -38.32
CA VAL A 220 7.26 3.68 -38.23
C VAL A 220 7.87 4.45 -39.40
N ASP A 221 7.34 4.26 -40.61
CA ASP A 221 7.82 4.99 -41.80
C ASP A 221 7.57 6.49 -41.69
N ASP A 222 6.40 6.90 -41.17
CA ASP A 222 6.04 8.30 -40.97
C ASP A 222 6.94 9.00 -39.92
N LEU A 223 7.39 8.24 -38.90
CA LEU A 223 8.35 8.72 -37.90
C LEU A 223 9.76 8.86 -38.48
N GLN A 224 10.18 7.93 -39.34
CA GLN A 224 11.48 8.01 -40.01
C GLN A 224 11.57 9.24 -40.93
N HIS A 225 10.52 9.51 -41.72
CA HIS A 225 10.47 10.68 -42.59
C HIS A 225 10.61 11.99 -41.80
N ARG A 226 9.90 12.09 -40.66
CA ARG A 226 9.96 13.28 -39.79
C ARG A 226 11.34 13.49 -39.14
N ILE A 227 12.06 12.41 -38.82
CA ILE A 227 13.41 12.48 -38.24
C ILE A 227 14.42 12.93 -39.30
N GLU A 228 14.29 12.45 -40.54
CA GLU A 228 15.19 12.83 -41.64
C GLU A 228 15.06 14.32 -42.00
N GLU A 229 13.83 14.84 -42.08
CA GLU A 229 13.57 16.26 -42.30
C GLU A 229 14.20 17.13 -41.19
N ARG A 230 14.00 16.73 -39.92
CA ARG A 230 14.54 17.48 -38.77
C ARG A 230 16.08 17.45 -38.73
N ARG A 231 16.68 16.33 -39.14
CA ARG A 231 18.14 16.17 -39.21
C ARG A 231 18.74 17.02 -40.32
N LYS A 232 18.03 17.18 -41.44
CA LYS A 232 18.45 18.05 -42.55
C LYS A 232 18.42 19.53 -42.13
N GLN A 233 17.36 19.95 -41.44
CA GLN A 233 17.26 21.31 -40.89
C GLN A 233 18.41 21.63 -39.92
N MET A 234 18.73 20.72 -38.99
CA MET A 234 19.86 20.89 -38.06
C MET A 234 21.21 21.05 -38.78
N ARG A 235 21.41 20.36 -39.92
CA ARG A 235 22.66 20.44 -40.70
C ARG A 235 22.81 21.80 -41.39
N ASP A 236 21.73 22.33 -41.94
CA ASP A 236 21.73 23.64 -42.60
C ASP A 236 21.93 24.77 -41.58
N GLU A 237 21.35 24.65 -40.38
CA GLU A 237 21.55 25.59 -39.27
C GLU A 237 22.99 25.54 -38.74
N ALA A 238 23.58 24.34 -38.60
CA ALA A 238 24.97 24.19 -38.17
C ALA A 238 25.96 24.80 -39.18
N ALA A 239 25.69 24.66 -40.49
CA ALA A 239 26.51 25.29 -41.53
C ALA A 239 26.42 26.82 -41.48
N LYS A 240 25.21 27.38 -41.26
CA LYS A 240 25.03 28.82 -41.08
C LYS A 240 25.72 29.35 -39.82
N GLN A 241 25.65 28.62 -38.71
CA GLN A 241 26.36 28.99 -37.47
C GLN A 241 27.88 28.91 -37.63
N ALA A 242 28.40 27.93 -38.38
CA ALA A 242 29.83 27.83 -38.68
C ALA A 242 30.31 29.01 -39.57
N GLN A 243 29.51 29.46 -40.53
CA GLN A 243 29.82 30.63 -41.36
C GLN A 243 29.76 31.94 -40.55
N GLN A 244 28.81 32.09 -39.63
CA GLN A 244 28.76 33.27 -38.75
C GLN A 244 29.95 33.32 -37.77
N LYS A 245 30.43 32.17 -37.28
CA LYS A 245 31.60 32.11 -36.40
C LYS A 245 32.94 32.29 -37.12
N GLY A 246 33.01 32.11 -38.44
CA GLY A 246 34.22 32.32 -39.23
C GLY A 246 34.37 33.73 -39.83
N SER A 247 33.38 34.61 -39.64
CA SER A 247 33.36 35.98 -40.17
C SER A 247 33.51 37.06 -39.09
N GLN A 248 33.98 36.69 -37.89
CA GLN A 248 34.48 37.61 -36.88
C GLN A 248 35.99 37.50 -36.74
#